data_AF-A0A926CDZ9-F1
#
_entry.id   AF-A0A926CDZ9-F1
#
_cell.length_a   1.000
_cell.length_b   1.000
_cell.length_c   1.000
_cell.angle_alpha   90.00
_cell.angle_beta   90.00
_cell.angle_gamma   90.00
#
_symmetry.space_group_name_H-M   'P 1'
#
loop_
_entity.id
_entity.type
_entity.pdbx_description
1 polymer ?
#
loop_
_entity_poly.entity_id
_entity_poly.type
_entity_poly.pdbx_seq_one_letter_code
_entity_poly.pdbx_strand_id
1 'polypeptide(L)'
;MDHLAIAKQLDTARPAILAQTVDLMTQDWLLIERFPNSGRERYLLDMELNLAALVKSVRYRSPMINEDHMRWRREMLVKHACTTGVMRQSYAHLWGAISAQMPADGLPVIYDYLMGGLNALAYSDPHTPQIAAAHELLAEDAIAGSYDAHWHWQAAYGEEGRQRALYDVWFLLDYALDAVGTRHDSVFTQHAHWMRERLWQRHLTTTHMQQWFWLLTQSAEQRLPPTAAAQIRRLLNGAQSALLPENESGRALLAAQDTLVFVVAQQLVAQGLAAQPEQAALEVGWYVAYLADGLAQHSPAGLVSYTHWMQHWFATQGLPDTPLRQSYAALAQAMSHELPEYIAHEAITLLRVAQAAL
;
A
#
# COMPACT_ATOMS: atom_id res chain seq x y z
N MET A 1 21.37 -36.94 1.38
CA MET A 1 20.66 -37.60 0.26
C MET A 1 21.26 -37.24 -1.10
N ASP A 2 21.20 -38.12 -2.12
CA ASP A 2 21.55 -37.72 -3.50
C ASP A 2 20.42 -36.90 -4.17
N HIS A 3 20.76 -36.08 -5.18
CA HIS A 3 19.81 -35.17 -5.84
C HIS A 3 18.63 -35.89 -6.52
N LEU A 4 18.83 -37.11 -7.02
CA LEU A 4 17.77 -37.87 -7.68
C LEU A 4 16.77 -38.39 -6.65
N ALA A 5 17.24 -38.84 -5.48
CA ALA A 5 16.42 -39.23 -4.36
C ALA A 5 15.63 -38.03 -3.80
N ILE A 6 16.25 -36.86 -3.64
CA ILE A 6 15.57 -35.62 -3.24
C ILE A 6 14.46 -35.27 -4.24
N ALA A 7 14.76 -35.26 -5.55
CA ALA A 7 13.79 -34.95 -6.58
C ALA A 7 12.62 -35.97 -6.62
N LYS A 8 12.88 -37.26 -6.38
CA LYS A 8 11.83 -38.28 -6.28
C LYS A 8 10.92 -38.06 -5.06
N GLN A 9 11.50 -37.66 -3.92
CA GLN A 9 10.73 -37.35 -2.73
C GLN A 9 9.88 -36.10 -2.92
N LEU A 10 10.43 -35.03 -3.52
CA LEU A 10 9.64 -33.84 -3.87
C LEU A 10 8.47 -34.20 -4.79
N ASP A 11 8.69 -35.04 -5.80
CA ASP A 11 7.61 -35.51 -6.68
C ASP A 11 6.56 -36.33 -5.95
N THR A 12 6.98 -37.18 -5.01
CA THR A 12 6.07 -38.00 -4.20
C THR A 12 5.23 -37.12 -3.27
N ALA A 13 5.86 -36.12 -2.63
CA ALA A 13 5.21 -35.18 -1.72
C ALA A 13 4.45 -34.04 -2.43
N ARG A 14 4.59 -33.92 -3.76
CA ARG A 14 4.07 -32.80 -4.55
C ARG A 14 2.60 -32.45 -4.25
N PRO A 15 1.64 -33.40 -4.24
CA PRO A 15 0.24 -33.05 -3.97
C PRO A 15 0.03 -32.44 -2.59
N ALA A 16 0.73 -32.93 -1.56
CA ALA A 16 0.62 -32.42 -0.20
C ALA A 16 1.26 -31.03 -0.08
N ILE A 17 2.45 -30.83 -0.68
CA ILE A 17 3.12 -29.53 -0.72
C ILE A 17 2.23 -28.49 -1.40
N LEU A 18 1.65 -28.81 -2.56
CA LEU A 18 0.77 -27.89 -3.28
C LEU A 18 -0.49 -27.56 -2.50
N ALA A 19 -1.16 -28.56 -1.92
CA ALA A 19 -2.37 -28.34 -1.11
C ALA A 19 -2.09 -27.39 0.06
N GLN A 20 -1.02 -27.65 0.83
CA GLN A 20 -0.62 -26.82 1.95
C GLN A 20 -0.19 -25.41 1.52
N THR A 21 0.56 -25.29 0.42
CA THR A 21 0.98 -23.98 -0.12
C THR A 21 -0.24 -23.14 -0.48
N VAL A 22 -1.21 -23.73 -1.18
CA VAL A 22 -2.43 -23.02 -1.58
C VAL A 22 -3.28 -22.68 -0.35
N ASP A 23 -3.38 -23.55 0.65
CA ASP A 23 -4.09 -23.25 1.90
C ASP A 23 -3.51 -22.00 2.57
N LEU A 24 -2.18 -21.92 2.70
CA LEU A 24 -1.47 -20.75 3.24
C LEU A 24 -1.74 -19.50 2.40
N MET A 25 -1.64 -19.59 1.07
CA MET A 25 -1.92 -18.46 0.18
C MET A 25 -3.37 -17.96 0.26
N THR A 26 -4.34 -18.86 0.48
CA THR A 26 -5.76 -18.48 0.64
C THR A 26 -6.09 -17.88 2.01
N GLN A 27 -5.15 -17.90 2.95
CA GLN A 27 -5.22 -17.24 4.25
C GLN A 27 -4.43 -15.93 4.27
N ASP A 28 -3.57 -15.71 3.27
CA ASP A 28 -2.78 -14.50 3.11
C ASP A 28 -3.70 -13.36 2.63
N TRP A 29 -4.00 -12.44 3.55
CA TRP A 29 -4.96 -11.36 3.30
C TRP A 29 -4.59 -10.53 2.08
N LEU A 30 -3.31 -10.27 1.81
CA LEU A 30 -2.92 -9.48 0.66
C LEU A 30 -3.23 -10.22 -0.65
N LEU A 31 -2.93 -11.51 -0.71
CA LEU A 31 -3.23 -12.31 -1.89
C LEU A 31 -4.74 -12.36 -2.15
N ILE A 32 -5.55 -12.48 -1.08
CA ILE A 32 -7.01 -12.43 -1.16
C ILE A 32 -7.47 -11.07 -1.68
N GLU A 33 -6.94 -9.97 -1.14
CA GLU A 33 -7.35 -8.62 -1.52
C GLU A 33 -6.91 -8.24 -2.94
N ARG A 34 -5.69 -8.64 -3.33
CA ARG A 34 -5.13 -8.35 -4.65
C ARG A 34 -5.75 -9.22 -5.73
N PHE A 35 -6.11 -10.44 -5.37
CA PHE A 35 -6.65 -11.41 -6.30
C PHE A 35 -7.94 -12.05 -5.78
N PRO A 36 -9.02 -11.27 -5.60
CA PRO A 36 -10.26 -11.76 -5.00
C PRO A 36 -10.93 -12.87 -5.82
N ASN A 37 -10.61 -12.95 -7.12
CA ASN A 37 -11.10 -13.96 -8.05
C ASN A 37 -10.04 -15.02 -8.43
N SER A 38 -8.82 -14.95 -7.87
CA SER A 38 -7.86 -16.04 -8.01
C SER A 38 -8.33 -17.18 -7.12
N GLY A 39 -9.27 -17.97 -7.65
CA GLY A 39 -9.72 -19.17 -6.98
C GLY A 39 -8.54 -20.09 -6.67
N ARG A 40 -8.76 -21.00 -5.72
CA ARG A 40 -7.82 -22.06 -5.33
C ARG A 40 -7.12 -22.73 -6.53
N GLU A 41 -7.86 -22.95 -7.60
CA GLU A 41 -7.37 -23.55 -8.85
C GLU A 41 -6.25 -22.74 -9.52
N ARG A 42 -6.34 -21.41 -9.51
CA ARG A 42 -5.31 -20.55 -10.12
C ARG A 42 -4.00 -20.59 -9.33
N TYR A 43 -4.08 -20.52 -8.00
CA TYR A 43 -2.91 -20.69 -7.15
C TYR A 43 -2.30 -22.08 -7.29
N LEU A 44 -3.14 -23.12 -7.40
CA LEU A 44 -2.67 -24.47 -7.63
C LEU A 44 -1.87 -24.58 -8.92
N LEU A 45 -2.39 -24.05 -10.04
CA LEU A 45 -1.69 -24.05 -11.32
C LEU A 45 -0.36 -23.28 -11.26
N ASP A 46 -0.35 -22.10 -10.66
CA ASP A 46 0.87 -21.29 -10.54
C ASP A 46 1.92 -21.98 -9.65
N MET A 47 1.50 -22.56 -8.51
CA MET A 47 2.41 -23.27 -7.61
C MET A 47 2.88 -24.60 -8.18
N GLU A 48 2.05 -25.30 -8.97
CA GLU A 48 2.46 -26.51 -9.67
C GLU A 48 3.60 -26.22 -10.66
N LEU A 49 3.48 -25.15 -11.45
CA LEU A 49 4.54 -24.74 -12.38
C LEU A 49 5.84 -24.39 -11.63
N ASN A 50 5.73 -23.64 -10.54
CA ASN A 50 6.86 -23.23 -9.71
C ASN A 50 7.58 -24.42 -9.06
N LEU A 51 6.82 -25.34 -8.46
CA LEU A 51 7.38 -26.54 -7.84
C LEU A 51 7.95 -27.50 -8.89
N ALA A 52 7.32 -27.63 -10.06
CA ALA A 52 7.84 -28.47 -11.14
C ALA A 52 9.20 -27.97 -11.65
N ALA A 53 9.39 -26.65 -11.78
CA ALA A 53 10.68 -26.05 -12.15
C ALA A 53 11.76 -26.36 -11.10
N LEU A 54 11.44 -26.24 -9.81
CA LEU A 54 12.35 -26.58 -8.70
C LEU A 54 12.70 -28.07 -8.67
N VAL A 55 11.73 -28.97 -8.83
CA VAL A 55 12.01 -30.41 -8.92
C VAL A 55 12.94 -30.72 -10.08
N LYS A 56 12.69 -30.08 -11.24
CA LYS A 56 13.50 -30.25 -12.44
C LYS A 56 14.93 -29.75 -12.21
N SER A 57 15.12 -28.60 -11.58
CA SER A 57 16.45 -28.06 -11.28
C SER A 57 17.25 -28.99 -10.35
N VAL A 58 16.62 -29.52 -9.30
CA VAL A 58 17.25 -30.49 -8.39
C VAL A 58 17.59 -31.79 -9.12
N ARG A 59 16.65 -32.34 -9.90
CA ARG A 59 16.83 -33.59 -10.65
C ARG A 59 18.03 -33.54 -11.60
N TYR A 60 18.13 -32.46 -12.37
CA TYR A 60 19.19 -32.30 -13.38
C TYR A 60 20.45 -31.62 -12.83
N ARG A 61 20.48 -31.33 -11.53
CA ARG A 61 21.59 -30.63 -10.86
C ARG A 61 21.94 -29.30 -11.53
N SER A 62 20.91 -28.58 -11.98
CA SER A 62 21.06 -27.38 -12.81
C SER A 62 20.22 -26.24 -12.21
N PRO A 63 20.83 -25.34 -11.42
CA PRO A 63 20.10 -24.22 -10.80
C PRO A 63 19.53 -23.26 -11.86
N MET A 64 20.19 -23.15 -13.01
CA MET A 64 19.75 -22.36 -14.16
C MET A 64 18.30 -22.63 -14.57
N ILE A 65 17.81 -23.87 -14.44
CA ILE A 65 16.41 -24.20 -14.78
C ILE A 65 15.42 -23.40 -13.92
N ASN A 66 15.67 -23.30 -12.61
CA ASN A 66 14.82 -22.54 -11.72
C ASN A 66 15.06 -21.03 -11.88
N GLU A 67 16.30 -20.61 -12.09
CA GLU A 67 16.66 -19.21 -12.33
C GLU A 67 16.02 -18.64 -13.60
N ASP A 68 16.04 -19.39 -14.71
CA ASP A 68 15.40 -19.01 -15.97
C ASP A 68 13.87 -18.94 -15.80
N HIS A 69 13.28 -19.92 -15.11
CA HIS A 69 11.85 -19.92 -14.79
C HIS A 69 11.44 -18.70 -13.98
N MET A 70 12.24 -18.31 -12.99
CA MET A 70 11.97 -17.14 -12.14
C MET A 70 12.07 -15.83 -12.91
N ARG A 71 13.08 -15.69 -13.78
CA ARG A 71 13.20 -14.52 -14.68
C ARG A 71 12.01 -14.41 -15.62
N TRP A 72 11.58 -15.53 -16.21
CA TRP A 72 10.38 -15.58 -17.04
C TRP A 72 9.11 -15.21 -16.24
N ARG A 73 8.93 -15.76 -15.03
CA ARG A 73 7.79 -15.42 -14.15
C ARG A 73 7.76 -13.94 -13.78
N ARG A 74 8.91 -13.34 -13.48
CA ARG A 74 9.03 -11.90 -13.24
C ARG A 74 8.51 -11.09 -14.42
N GLU A 75 8.95 -11.41 -15.64
CA GLU A 75 8.48 -10.72 -16.84
C GLU A 75 6.96 -10.86 -17.05
N MET A 76 6.39 -12.02 -16.71
CA MET A 76 4.96 -12.25 -16.78
C MET A 76 4.18 -11.44 -15.73
N LEU A 77 4.68 -11.37 -14.49
CA LEU A 77 4.00 -10.63 -13.41
C LEU A 77 3.98 -9.13 -13.66
N VAL A 78 5.09 -8.57 -14.13
CA VAL A 78 5.20 -7.15 -14.47
C VAL A 78 4.15 -6.77 -15.52
N LYS A 79 3.94 -7.63 -16.53
CA LYS A 79 2.90 -7.43 -17.56
C LYS A 79 1.46 -7.46 -17.01
N HIS A 80 1.26 -8.07 -15.84
CA HIS A 80 -0.02 -8.15 -15.14
C HIS A 80 -0.09 -7.21 -13.93
N ALA A 81 0.72 -6.14 -13.92
CA ALA A 81 0.75 -5.15 -12.83
C ALA A 81 0.98 -5.80 -11.45
N CYS A 82 1.83 -6.82 -11.39
CA CYS A 82 2.18 -7.54 -10.17
C CYS A 82 3.67 -7.42 -9.87
N THR A 83 4.04 -7.52 -8.60
CA THR A 83 5.42 -7.36 -8.15
C THR A 83 6.14 -8.69 -7.89
N THR A 84 7.47 -8.69 -7.99
CA THR A 84 8.37 -9.75 -7.51
C THR A 84 8.20 -10.01 -6.01
N GLY A 85 7.71 -9.05 -5.22
CA GLY A 85 7.30 -9.26 -3.83
C GLY A 85 6.28 -10.37 -3.65
N VAL A 86 5.27 -10.43 -4.51
CA VAL A 86 4.25 -11.49 -4.50
C VAL A 86 4.88 -12.86 -4.80
N MET A 87 5.92 -12.91 -5.65
CA MET A 87 6.67 -14.15 -5.84
C MET A 87 7.41 -14.56 -4.57
N ARG A 88 8.14 -13.64 -3.93
CA ARG A 88 8.89 -13.94 -2.70
C ARG A 88 7.95 -14.48 -1.63
N GLN A 89 6.79 -13.85 -1.45
CA GLN A 89 5.74 -14.31 -0.53
C GLN A 89 5.21 -15.70 -0.90
N SER A 90 4.89 -15.93 -2.18
CA SER A 90 4.42 -17.24 -2.65
C SER A 90 5.47 -18.35 -2.44
N TYR A 91 6.75 -18.03 -2.65
CA TYR A 91 7.85 -18.97 -2.41
C TYR A 91 8.17 -19.17 -0.93
N ALA A 92 7.90 -18.19 -0.06
CA ALA A 92 7.95 -18.38 1.39
C ALA A 92 6.90 -19.40 1.85
N HIS A 93 5.66 -19.29 1.33
CA HIS A 93 4.61 -20.29 1.57
C HIS A 93 4.99 -21.67 1.03
N LEU A 94 5.53 -21.73 -0.20
CA LEU A 94 6.02 -22.97 -0.81
C LEU A 94 7.15 -23.61 0.02
N TRP A 95 8.08 -22.80 0.52
CA TRP A 95 9.17 -23.26 1.38
C TRP A 95 8.65 -23.81 2.71
N GLY A 96 7.68 -23.13 3.33
CA GLY A 96 7.01 -23.62 4.54
C GLY A 96 6.38 -25.01 4.33
N ALA A 97 5.68 -25.19 3.21
CA ALA A 97 5.10 -26.48 2.83
C ALA A 97 6.16 -27.55 2.51
N ILE A 98 7.22 -27.21 1.77
CA ILE A 98 8.35 -28.12 1.50
C ILE A 98 8.99 -28.58 2.81
N SER A 99 9.25 -27.64 3.72
CA SER A 99 9.92 -27.92 5.01
C SER A 99 9.12 -28.85 5.90
N ALA A 100 7.78 -28.82 5.81
CA ALA A 100 6.90 -29.69 6.56
C ALA A 100 6.81 -31.12 5.97
N GLN A 101 7.06 -31.30 4.67
CA GLN A 101 6.86 -32.57 3.96
C GLN A 101 8.15 -33.31 3.61
N MET A 102 9.30 -32.62 3.61
CA MET A 102 10.58 -33.18 3.17
C MET A 102 11.48 -33.57 4.35
N PRO A 103 12.30 -34.63 4.22
CA PRO A 103 13.29 -35.00 5.23
C PRO A 103 14.35 -33.92 5.44
N ALA A 104 14.79 -33.74 6.70
CA ALA A 104 15.74 -32.71 7.09
C ALA A 104 17.08 -32.76 6.31
N ASP A 105 17.52 -33.93 5.86
CA ASP A 105 18.77 -34.09 5.10
C ASP A 105 18.66 -33.65 3.63
N GLY A 106 17.45 -33.49 3.10
CA GLY A 106 17.19 -32.94 1.77
C GLY A 106 16.98 -31.42 1.77
N LEU A 107 16.55 -30.84 2.89
CA LEU A 107 16.18 -29.42 2.98
C LEU A 107 17.27 -28.44 2.56
N PRO A 108 18.56 -28.58 2.97
CA PRO A 108 19.60 -27.63 2.57
C PRO A 108 19.78 -27.55 1.05
N VAL A 109 19.77 -28.69 0.36
CA VAL A 109 19.89 -28.72 -1.10
C VAL A 109 18.69 -28.03 -1.75
N ILE A 110 17.46 -28.33 -1.30
CA ILE A 110 16.25 -27.73 -1.87
C ILE A 110 16.25 -26.21 -1.65
N TYR A 111 16.66 -25.77 -0.45
CA TYR A 111 16.81 -24.37 -0.11
C TYR A 111 17.79 -23.66 -1.04
N ASP A 112 18.96 -24.24 -1.32
CA ASP A 112 19.95 -23.65 -2.22
C ASP A 112 19.40 -23.43 -3.64
N TYR A 113 18.65 -24.40 -4.20
CA TYR A 113 18.00 -24.24 -5.51
C TYR A 113 16.87 -23.20 -5.49
N LEU A 114 16.09 -23.15 -4.41
CA LEU A 114 15.02 -22.17 -4.23
C LEU A 114 15.61 -20.76 -4.14
N MET A 115 16.64 -20.57 -3.31
CA MET A 115 17.32 -19.30 -3.14
C MET A 115 18.06 -18.85 -4.39
N GLY A 116 18.70 -19.76 -5.13
CA GLY A 116 19.28 -19.45 -6.44
C GLY A 116 18.23 -18.85 -7.40
N GLY A 117 17.04 -19.47 -7.46
CA GLY A 117 15.91 -18.95 -8.23
C GLY A 117 15.42 -17.58 -7.75
N LEU A 118 15.25 -17.39 -6.44
CA LEU A 118 14.85 -16.09 -5.88
C LEU A 118 15.90 -15.00 -6.12
N ASN A 119 17.18 -15.33 -6.03
CA ASN A 119 18.28 -14.41 -6.34
C ASN A 119 18.29 -14.00 -7.82
N ALA A 120 17.84 -14.88 -8.73
CA ALA A 120 17.69 -14.56 -10.14
C ALA A 120 16.56 -13.53 -10.44
N LEU A 121 15.71 -13.21 -9.45
CA LEU A 121 14.77 -12.08 -9.56
C LEU A 121 15.46 -10.73 -9.51
N ALA A 122 16.71 -10.65 -9.05
CA ALA A 122 17.49 -9.42 -9.02
C ALA A 122 17.58 -8.79 -10.41
N TYR A 123 17.53 -7.46 -10.44
CA TYR A 123 17.68 -6.69 -11.67
C TYR A 123 19.15 -6.33 -11.91
N SER A 124 19.52 -6.14 -13.17
CA SER A 124 20.85 -5.66 -13.55
C SER A 124 21.05 -4.16 -13.29
N ASP A 125 19.97 -3.43 -12.98
CA ASP A 125 20.05 -2.00 -12.71
C ASP A 125 20.79 -1.73 -11.39
N PRO A 126 21.84 -0.88 -11.38
CA PRO A 126 22.72 -0.70 -10.24
C PRO A 126 22.04 -0.05 -9.01
N HIS A 127 20.86 0.57 -9.18
CA HIS A 127 20.12 1.18 -8.08
C HIS A 127 19.29 0.14 -7.30
N THR A 128 18.85 -0.93 -7.97
CA THR A 128 17.94 -1.91 -7.35
C THR A 128 18.53 -2.64 -6.13
N PRO A 129 19.82 -3.05 -6.09
CA PRO A 129 20.36 -3.66 -4.87
C PRO A 129 20.45 -2.67 -3.70
N GLN A 130 20.67 -1.39 -3.99
CA GLN A 130 20.76 -0.33 -2.98
C GLN A 130 19.40 -0.08 -2.33
N ILE A 131 18.35 0.02 -3.15
CA ILE A 131 16.96 0.16 -2.69
C ILE A 131 16.54 -1.10 -1.93
N ALA A 132 16.83 -2.29 -2.46
CA ALA A 132 16.46 -3.56 -1.82
C ALA A 132 17.14 -3.74 -0.44
N ALA A 133 18.40 -3.31 -0.30
CA ALA A 133 19.11 -3.36 0.97
C ALA A 133 18.52 -2.41 2.03
N ALA A 134 17.90 -1.30 1.63
CA ALA A 134 17.26 -0.34 2.53
C ALA A 134 15.75 -0.59 2.72
N HIS A 135 15.17 -1.56 2.01
CA HIS A 135 13.73 -1.72 1.84
C HIS A 135 12.93 -1.71 3.15
N GLU A 136 13.33 -2.54 4.12
CA GLU A 136 12.65 -2.64 5.41
C GLU A 136 12.75 -1.34 6.22
N LEU A 137 13.92 -0.70 6.20
CA LEU A 137 14.14 0.57 6.91
C LEU A 137 13.34 1.73 6.29
N LEU A 138 13.20 1.76 4.97
CA LEU A 138 12.37 2.75 4.27
C LEU A 138 10.90 2.59 4.66
N ALA A 139 10.40 1.34 4.73
CA ALA A 139 9.03 1.06 5.11
C ALA A 139 8.75 1.47 6.56
N GLU A 140 9.60 1.05 7.50
CA GLU A 140 9.46 1.40 8.92
C GLU A 140 9.54 2.91 9.16
N ASP A 141 10.46 3.63 8.50
CA ASP A 141 10.52 5.10 8.62
C ASP A 141 9.24 5.78 8.17
N ALA A 142 8.63 5.30 7.07
CA ALA A 142 7.39 5.85 6.56
C ALA A 142 6.21 5.56 7.51
N ILE A 143 6.18 4.40 8.17
CA ILE A 143 5.18 4.09 9.20
C ILE A 143 5.42 4.90 10.47
N ALA A 144 6.67 5.02 10.90
CA ALA A 144 7.02 5.83 12.07
C ALA A 144 6.63 7.31 11.87
N GLY A 145 6.89 7.85 10.68
CA GLY A 145 6.57 9.23 10.33
C GLY A 145 5.10 9.50 10.02
N SER A 146 4.25 8.47 9.90
CA SER A 146 2.81 8.60 9.69
C SER A 146 2.01 8.03 10.86
N TYR A 147 1.94 6.71 10.96
CA TYR A 147 1.13 5.99 11.95
C TYR A 147 1.58 6.28 13.38
N ASP A 148 2.88 6.18 13.65
CA ASP A 148 3.40 6.29 15.02
C ASP A 148 3.47 7.76 15.49
N ALA A 149 3.66 8.68 14.55
CA ALA A 149 3.71 10.12 14.82
C ALA A 149 2.34 10.78 15.01
N HIS A 150 1.24 10.13 14.61
CA HIS A 150 -0.10 10.72 14.73
C HIS A 150 -1.09 9.84 15.49
N TRP A 151 -1.58 10.37 16.61
CA TRP A 151 -2.48 9.67 17.52
C TRP A 151 -3.77 9.15 16.85
N HIS A 152 -4.30 9.85 15.84
CA HIS A 152 -5.57 9.49 15.20
C HIS A 152 -5.50 8.12 14.52
N TRP A 153 -4.36 7.79 13.91
CA TRP A 153 -4.14 6.47 13.31
C TRP A 153 -4.17 5.36 14.36
N GLN A 154 -3.43 5.55 15.45
CA GLN A 154 -3.37 4.59 16.55
C GLN A 154 -4.74 4.40 17.21
N ALA A 155 -5.47 5.49 17.42
CA ALA A 155 -6.82 5.45 17.99
C ALA A 155 -7.83 4.76 17.08
N ALA A 156 -7.68 4.91 15.76
CA ALA A 156 -8.60 4.31 14.78
C ALA A 156 -8.33 2.82 14.53
N TYR A 157 -7.06 2.40 14.45
CA TYR A 157 -6.73 1.07 13.93
C TYR A 157 -5.83 0.21 14.85
N GLY A 158 -5.29 0.75 15.94
CA GLY A 158 -4.49 0.00 16.90
C GLY A 158 -3.24 -0.68 16.31
N GLU A 159 -2.73 -1.73 16.95
CA GLU A 159 -1.52 -2.41 16.48
C GLU A 159 -1.74 -3.17 15.16
N GLU A 160 -2.91 -3.78 14.98
CA GLU A 160 -3.23 -4.49 13.74
C GLU A 160 -3.24 -3.56 12.52
N GLY A 161 -3.76 -2.33 12.69
CA GLY A 161 -3.70 -1.28 11.68
C GLY A 161 -2.28 -0.91 11.29
N ARG A 162 -1.38 -0.78 12.28
CA ARG A 162 0.04 -0.49 12.05
C ARG A 162 0.68 -1.57 11.19
N GLN A 163 0.45 -2.85 11.54
CA GLN A 163 1.02 -3.99 10.81
C GLN A 163 0.51 -4.05 9.37
N ARG A 164 -0.78 -3.81 9.14
CA ARG A 164 -1.35 -3.73 7.79
C ARG A 164 -0.77 -2.57 6.98
N ALA A 165 -0.64 -1.38 7.59
CA ALA A 165 -0.05 -0.23 6.94
C ALA A 165 1.42 -0.47 6.57
N LEU A 166 2.21 -1.06 7.47
CA LEU A 166 3.60 -1.43 7.21
C LEU A 166 3.71 -2.38 6.02
N TYR A 167 2.84 -3.38 5.97
CA TYR A 167 2.81 -4.34 4.88
C TYR A 167 2.40 -3.68 3.54
N ASP A 168 1.42 -2.78 3.56
CA ASP A 168 0.99 -1.98 2.41
C ASP A 168 2.17 -1.13 1.86
N VAL A 169 2.93 -0.47 2.74
CA VAL A 169 4.13 0.30 2.36
C VAL A 169 5.27 -0.60 1.88
N TRP A 170 5.45 -1.76 2.48
CA TRP A 170 6.44 -2.75 2.06
C TRP A 170 6.18 -3.19 0.62
N PHE A 171 4.93 -3.52 0.26
CA PHE A 171 4.58 -3.87 -1.11
C PHE A 171 4.72 -2.69 -2.07
N LEU A 172 4.37 -1.48 -1.64
CA LEU A 172 4.58 -0.28 -2.45
C LEU A 172 6.06 -0.12 -2.86
N LEU A 173 7.00 -0.37 -1.94
CA LEU A 173 8.44 -0.34 -2.24
C LEU A 173 8.89 -1.47 -3.18
N ASP A 174 8.26 -2.64 -3.09
CA ASP A 174 8.52 -3.75 -4.01
C ASP A 174 8.06 -3.42 -5.45
N TYR A 175 6.93 -2.74 -5.59
CA TYR A 175 6.51 -2.17 -6.88
C TYR A 175 7.48 -1.08 -7.38
N ALA A 176 8.03 -0.27 -6.49
CA ALA A 176 9.04 0.73 -6.85
C ALA A 176 10.33 0.06 -7.33
N LEU A 177 10.78 -0.99 -6.65
CA LEU A 177 11.93 -1.80 -7.05
C LEU A 177 11.75 -2.39 -8.46
N ASP A 178 10.59 -2.98 -8.74
CA ASP A 178 10.31 -3.55 -10.05
C ASP A 178 10.22 -2.47 -11.14
N ALA A 179 9.63 -1.31 -10.83
CA ALA A 179 9.57 -0.19 -11.75
C ALA A 179 10.97 0.35 -12.10
N VAL A 180 11.85 0.51 -11.11
CA VAL A 180 13.27 0.88 -11.34
C VAL A 180 13.97 -0.20 -12.15
N GLY A 181 13.86 -1.46 -11.73
CA GLY A 181 14.58 -2.59 -12.32
C GLY A 181 14.18 -2.91 -13.75
N THR A 182 12.90 -2.73 -14.09
CA THR A 182 12.38 -2.93 -15.46
C THR A 182 12.36 -1.65 -16.28
N ARG A 183 12.61 -0.49 -15.68
CA ARG A 183 12.47 0.85 -16.30
C ARG A 183 11.07 1.12 -16.84
N HIS A 184 10.05 0.61 -16.14
CA HIS A 184 8.64 0.79 -16.47
C HIS A 184 7.89 1.39 -15.29
N ASP A 185 7.86 2.73 -15.22
CA ASP A 185 7.19 3.50 -14.17
C ASP A 185 5.66 3.22 -14.09
N SER A 186 5.07 2.69 -15.17
CA SER A 186 3.64 2.38 -15.25
C SER A 186 3.20 1.28 -14.27
N VAL A 187 4.09 0.36 -13.91
CA VAL A 187 3.81 -0.73 -12.96
C VAL A 187 3.56 -0.16 -11.56
N PHE A 188 4.39 0.79 -11.14
CA PHE A 188 4.21 1.52 -9.89
C PHE A 188 2.96 2.40 -9.91
N THR A 189 2.74 3.13 -11.01
CA THR A 189 1.56 4.01 -11.16
C THR A 189 0.25 3.23 -11.13
N GLN A 190 0.17 2.08 -11.81
CA GLN A 190 -1.01 1.21 -11.76
C GLN A 190 -1.25 0.66 -10.35
N HIS A 191 -0.19 0.28 -9.64
CA HIS A 191 -0.31 -0.13 -8.25
C HIS A 191 -0.82 1.02 -7.36
N ALA A 192 -0.34 2.24 -7.58
CA ALA A 192 -0.78 3.41 -6.83
C ALA A 192 -2.30 3.65 -6.99
N HIS A 193 -2.84 3.56 -8.21
CA HIS A 193 -4.29 3.66 -8.44
C HIS A 193 -5.07 2.56 -7.74
N TRP A 194 -4.60 1.31 -7.84
CA TRP A 194 -5.23 0.19 -7.13
C TRP A 194 -5.23 0.41 -5.62
N MET A 195 -4.11 0.85 -5.06
CA MET A 195 -3.98 1.10 -3.62
C MET A 195 -4.91 2.23 -3.18
N ARG A 196 -5.03 3.30 -3.95
CA ARG A 196 -6.03 4.37 -3.72
C ARG A 196 -7.44 3.80 -3.64
N GLU A 197 -7.83 2.91 -4.55
CA GLU A 197 -9.15 2.27 -4.51
C GLU A 197 -9.36 1.41 -3.26
N ARG A 198 -8.34 0.68 -2.80
CA ARG A 198 -8.39 -0.09 -1.56
C ARG A 198 -8.49 0.80 -0.33
N LEU A 199 -7.70 1.88 -0.28
CA LEU A 199 -7.78 2.87 0.79
C LEU A 199 -9.17 3.51 0.84
N TRP A 200 -9.75 3.86 -0.31
CA TRP A 200 -11.11 4.38 -0.38
C TRP A 200 -12.17 3.40 0.17
N GLN A 201 -12.05 2.10 -0.15
CA GLN A 201 -12.93 1.06 0.41
C GLN A 201 -12.81 0.93 1.93
N ARG A 202 -11.67 1.34 2.50
CA ARG A 202 -11.40 1.42 3.94
C ARG A 202 -11.71 2.81 4.51
N HIS A 203 -12.38 3.67 3.74
CA HIS A 203 -12.70 5.06 4.10
C HIS A 203 -11.46 5.92 4.38
N LEU A 204 -10.38 5.71 3.63
CA LEU A 204 -9.18 6.54 3.66
C LEU A 204 -9.05 7.32 2.36
N THR A 205 -8.46 8.52 2.47
CA THR A 205 -8.25 9.43 1.34
C THR A 205 -6.92 9.22 0.62
N THR A 206 -6.85 9.72 -0.60
CA THR A 206 -5.65 9.88 -1.43
C THR A 206 -4.55 10.64 -0.68
N THR A 207 -4.88 11.59 0.19
CA THR A 207 -3.90 12.36 0.97
C THR A 207 -3.07 11.48 1.90
N HIS A 208 -3.63 10.43 2.49
CA HIS A 208 -2.85 9.50 3.31
C HIS A 208 -1.78 8.78 2.48
N MET A 209 -2.12 8.41 1.24
CA MET A 209 -1.15 7.81 0.32
C MET A 209 -0.08 8.81 -0.12
N GLN A 210 -0.46 10.06 -0.38
CA GLN A 210 0.47 11.14 -0.68
C GLN A 210 1.42 11.43 0.50
N GLN A 211 0.93 11.33 1.74
CA GLN A 211 1.77 11.43 2.93
C GLN A 211 2.84 10.32 2.95
N TRP A 212 2.46 9.07 2.66
CA TRP A 212 3.45 7.98 2.53
C TRP A 212 4.46 8.25 1.42
N PHE A 213 4.04 8.77 0.27
CA PHE A 213 4.97 9.12 -0.80
C PHE A 213 5.98 10.19 -0.38
N TRP A 214 5.53 11.21 0.34
CA TRP A 214 6.41 12.25 0.88
C TRP A 214 7.40 11.67 1.90
N LEU A 215 6.92 10.87 2.86
CA LEU A 215 7.76 10.22 3.88
C LEU A 215 8.79 9.26 3.26
N LEU A 216 8.37 8.46 2.29
CA LEU A 216 9.27 7.55 1.55
C LEU A 216 10.33 8.32 0.77
N THR A 217 9.97 9.48 0.19
CA THR A 217 10.94 10.35 -0.48
C THR A 217 11.99 10.85 0.51
N GLN A 218 11.58 11.33 1.68
CA GLN A 218 12.50 11.79 2.72
C GLN A 218 13.40 10.68 3.24
N SER A 219 12.83 9.50 3.55
CA SER A 219 13.60 8.35 4.02
C SER A 219 14.60 7.88 2.95
N ALA A 220 14.19 7.86 1.68
CA ALA A 220 15.07 7.54 0.57
C ALA A 220 16.24 8.53 0.45
N GLU A 221 15.98 9.83 0.56
CA GLU A 221 17.03 10.87 0.51
C GLU A 221 18.01 10.78 1.70
N GLN A 222 17.56 10.28 2.84
CA GLN A 222 18.41 10.10 4.03
C GLN A 222 19.24 8.81 3.97
N ARG A 223 18.70 7.71 3.41
CA ARG A 223 19.30 6.37 3.50
C ARG A 223 19.99 5.89 2.25
N LEU A 224 19.61 6.40 1.08
CA LEU A 224 20.12 5.90 -0.19
C LEU A 224 21.18 6.83 -0.78
N PRO A 225 22.08 6.31 -1.63
CA PRO A 225 22.91 7.14 -2.48
C PRO A 225 22.05 8.10 -3.33
N PRO A 226 22.50 9.34 -3.59
CA PRO A 226 21.68 10.37 -4.24
C PRO A 226 21.05 9.94 -5.57
N THR A 227 21.73 9.10 -6.35
CA THR A 227 21.22 8.60 -7.63
C THR A 227 20.09 7.58 -7.47
N ALA A 228 20.15 6.71 -6.47
CA ALA A 228 19.06 5.78 -6.15
C ALA A 228 17.87 6.51 -5.50
N ALA A 229 18.13 7.45 -4.59
CA ALA A 229 17.10 8.31 -4.01
C ALA A 229 16.33 9.09 -5.09
N ALA A 230 17.05 9.61 -6.11
CA ALA A 230 16.44 10.32 -7.23
C ALA A 230 15.50 9.42 -8.07
N GLN A 231 15.79 8.12 -8.20
CA GLN A 231 14.89 7.18 -8.89
C GLN A 231 13.57 6.99 -8.13
N ILE A 232 13.65 6.79 -6.81
CA ILE A 232 12.48 6.65 -5.94
C ILE A 232 11.64 7.93 -5.95
N ARG A 233 12.26 9.10 -5.76
CA ARG A 233 11.58 10.39 -5.82
C ARG A 233 10.85 10.61 -7.15
N ARG A 234 11.49 10.26 -8.28
CA ARG A 234 10.88 10.37 -9.61
C ARG A 234 9.61 9.51 -9.72
N LEU A 235 9.67 8.26 -9.26
CA LEU A 235 8.51 7.35 -9.27
C LEU A 235 7.38 7.85 -8.38
N LEU A 236 7.70 8.27 -7.15
CA LEU A 236 6.71 8.76 -6.18
C LEU A 236 6.04 10.04 -6.67
N ASN A 237 6.79 11.00 -7.22
CA ASN A 237 6.22 12.22 -7.81
C ASN A 237 5.33 11.92 -9.03
N GLY A 238 5.73 10.95 -9.86
CA GLY A 238 4.93 10.49 -10.99
C GLY A 238 3.60 9.89 -10.54
N ALA A 239 3.62 9.00 -9.54
CA ALA A 239 2.41 8.43 -8.96
C ALA A 239 1.55 9.49 -8.26
N GLN A 240 2.14 10.41 -7.50
CA GLN A 240 1.42 11.51 -6.85
C GLN A 240 0.64 12.34 -7.87
N SER A 241 1.28 12.65 -9.01
CA SER A 241 0.65 13.41 -10.10
C SER A 241 -0.50 12.62 -10.74
N ALA A 242 -0.35 11.30 -10.90
CA ALA A 242 -1.38 10.43 -11.46
C ALA A 242 -2.59 10.26 -10.53
N LEU A 243 -2.42 10.44 -9.22
CA LEU A 243 -3.50 10.33 -8.23
C LEU A 243 -4.33 11.62 -8.07
N LEU A 244 -3.96 12.71 -8.72
CA LEU A 244 -4.74 13.96 -8.65
C LEU A 244 -6.15 13.77 -9.24
N PRO A 245 -7.19 14.43 -8.69
CA PRO A 245 -8.54 14.37 -9.23
C PRO A 245 -8.60 14.76 -10.71
N GLU A 246 -9.30 13.94 -11.50
CA GLU A 246 -9.52 14.21 -12.92
C GLU A 246 -10.63 15.24 -13.17
N ASN A 247 -11.52 15.46 -12.19
CA ASN A 247 -12.59 16.45 -12.32
C ASN A 247 -12.16 17.86 -11.87
N GLU A 248 -12.85 18.87 -12.40
CA GLU A 248 -12.55 20.28 -12.13
C GLU A 248 -12.80 20.65 -10.67
N SER A 249 -13.92 20.20 -10.09
CA SER A 249 -14.32 20.49 -8.70
C SER A 249 -13.27 20.02 -7.69
N GLY A 250 -12.78 18.80 -7.82
CA GLY A 250 -11.74 18.24 -6.94
C GLY A 250 -10.41 18.99 -7.07
N ARG A 251 -9.99 19.34 -8.31
CA ARG A 251 -8.77 20.13 -8.51
C ARG A 251 -8.87 21.54 -7.92
N ALA A 252 -10.00 22.21 -8.11
CA ALA A 252 -10.22 23.55 -7.57
C ALA A 252 -10.22 23.54 -6.05
N LEU A 253 -10.84 22.53 -5.43
CA LEU A 253 -10.82 22.37 -3.98
C LEU A 253 -9.39 22.15 -3.44
N LEU A 254 -8.61 21.26 -4.07
CA LEU A 254 -7.22 21.04 -3.68
C LEU A 254 -6.34 22.30 -3.89
N ALA A 255 -6.58 23.07 -4.96
CA ALA A 255 -5.87 24.32 -5.20
C ALA A 255 -6.16 25.40 -4.14
N ALA A 256 -7.35 25.37 -3.53
CA ALA A 256 -7.76 26.28 -2.46
C ALA A 256 -7.49 25.73 -1.05
N GLN A 257 -6.95 24.51 -0.92
CA GLN A 257 -6.84 23.79 0.35
C GLN A 257 -6.13 24.60 1.44
N ASP A 258 -4.95 25.16 1.16
CA ASP A 258 -4.17 25.88 2.17
C ASP A 258 -4.91 27.11 2.71
N THR A 259 -5.57 27.86 1.83
CA THR A 259 -6.39 29.02 2.21
C THR A 259 -7.59 28.59 3.07
N LEU A 260 -8.33 27.57 2.62
CA LEU A 260 -9.49 27.05 3.35
C LEU A 260 -9.09 26.55 4.75
N VAL A 261 -8.04 25.74 4.82
CA VAL A 261 -7.50 25.19 6.06
C VAL A 261 -7.08 26.31 7.00
N PHE A 262 -6.34 27.30 6.50
CA PHE A 262 -5.90 28.44 7.30
C PHE A 262 -7.07 29.24 7.86
N VAL A 263 -8.04 29.63 7.02
CA VAL A 263 -9.20 30.44 7.43
C VAL A 263 -10.01 29.72 8.51
N VAL A 264 -10.32 28.44 8.31
CA VAL A 264 -11.12 27.66 9.26
C VAL A 264 -10.34 27.43 10.55
N ALA A 265 -9.04 27.11 10.49
CA ALA A 265 -8.22 26.92 11.68
C ALA A 265 -8.16 28.20 12.54
N GLN A 266 -7.96 29.36 11.93
CA GLN A 266 -7.98 30.65 12.64
C GLN A 266 -9.33 30.94 13.29
N GLN A 267 -10.43 30.64 12.60
CA GLN A 267 -11.77 30.81 13.13
C GLN A 267 -12.03 29.92 14.35
N LEU A 268 -11.62 28.65 14.32
CA LEU A 268 -11.78 27.71 15.44
C LEU A 268 -10.98 28.14 16.67
N VAL A 269 -9.74 28.63 16.47
CA VAL A 269 -8.91 29.18 17.54
C VAL A 269 -9.53 30.44 18.13
N ALA A 270 -10.01 31.37 17.30
CA ALA A 270 -10.67 32.60 17.75
C ALA A 270 -11.94 32.34 18.58
N GLN A 271 -12.63 31.22 18.31
CA GLN A 271 -13.80 30.78 19.07
C GLN A 271 -13.44 29.99 20.35
N GLY A 272 -12.16 29.74 20.61
CA GLY A 272 -11.70 28.94 21.75
C GLY A 272 -12.02 27.44 21.62
N LEU A 273 -12.28 26.96 20.40
CA LEU A 273 -12.61 25.55 20.13
C LEU A 273 -11.37 24.70 19.83
N ALA A 274 -10.24 25.33 19.53
CA ALA A 274 -8.95 24.69 19.34
C ALA A 274 -7.87 25.43 20.15
N ALA A 275 -6.94 24.67 20.74
CA ALA A 275 -5.86 25.23 21.56
C ALA A 275 -4.75 25.86 20.70
N GLN A 276 -4.47 25.28 19.52
CA GLN A 276 -3.37 25.67 18.65
C GLN A 276 -3.81 25.65 17.18
N PRO A 277 -3.39 26.64 16.37
CA PRO A 277 -3.76 26.72 14.96
C PRO A 277 -3.21 25.54 14.15
N GLU A 278 -2.04 24.99 14.48
CA GLU A 278 -1.42 23.88 13.76
C GLU A 278 -2.24 22.58 13.89
N GLN A 279 -2.77 22.32 15.10
CA GLN A 279 -3.62 21.16 15.35
C GLN A 279 -4.96 21.29 14.62
N ALA A 280 -5.57 22.48 14.67
CA ALA A 280 -6.80 22.77 13.95
C ALA A 280 -6.58 22.66 12.43
N ALA A 281 -5.45 23.15 11.91
CA ALA A 281 -5.11 23.07 10.50
C ALA A 281 -4.95 21.62 10.03
N LEU A 282 -4.29 20.76 10.81
CA LEU A 282 -4.17 19.34 10.51
C LEU A 282 -5.56 18.67 10.40
N GLU A 283 -6.42 18.91 11.39
CA GLU A 283 -7.76 18.34 11.42
C GLU A 283 -8.63 18.82 10.25
N VAL A 284 -8.63 20.12 9.96
CA VAL A 284 -9.35 20.69 8.82
C VAL A 284 -8.79 20.18 7.50
N GLY A 285 -7.48 19.99 7.41
CA GLY A 285 -6.83 19.39 6.24
C GLY A 285 -7.40 18.03 5.90
N TRP A 286 -7.69 17.19 6.91
CA TRP A 286 -8.36 15.91 6.69
C TRP A 286 -9.77 16.07 6.11
N TYR A 287 -10.57 17.01 6.63
CA TYR A 287 -11.91 17.27 6.09
C TYR A 287 -11.87 17.70 4.62
N VAL A 288 -10.95 18.58 4.26
CA VAL A 288 -10.76 19.00 2.86
C VAL A 288 -10.32 17.84 1.98
N ALA A 289 -9.42 16.98 2.47
CA ALA A 289 -8.99 15.77 1.76
C ALA A 289 -10.16 14.81 1.48
N TYR A 290 -11.01 14.56 2.48
CA TYR A 290 -12.21 13.72 2.31
C TYR A 290 -13.22 14.32 1.33
N LEU A 291 -13.38 15.64 1.34
CA LEU A 291 -14.23 16.35 0.37
C LEU A 291 -13.66 16.26 -1.04
N ALA A 292 -12.35 16.40 -1.22
CA ALA A 292 -11.72 16.32 -2.54
C ALA A 292 -11.91 14.94 -3.19
N ASP A 293 -11.68 13.86 -2.44
CA ASP A 293 -11.97 12.51 -2.92
C ASP A 293 -13.47 12.26 -3.07
N GLY A 294 -14.30 12.80 -2.18
CA GLY A 294 -15.75 12.71 -2.28
C GLY A 294 -16.30 13.37 -3.55
N LEU A 295 -15.74 14.51 -3.95
CA LEU A 295 -16.03 15.15 -5.23
C LEU A 295 -15.54 14.30 -6.39
N ALA A 296 -14.33 13.73 -6.31
CA ALA A 296 -13.78 12.85 -7.34
C ALA A 296 -14.64 11.60 -7.59
N GLN A 297 -15.23 11.05 -6.52
CA GLN A 297 -16.04 9.83 -6.55
C GLN A 297 -17.55 10.08 -6.57
N HIS A 298 -17.98 11.35 -6.55
CA HIS A 298 -19.38 11.74 -6.36
C HIS A 298 -20.07 11.04 -5.18
N SER A 299 -19.35 10.91 -4.05
CA SER A 299 -19.80 10.14 -2.90
C SER A 299 -19.35 10.76 -1.57
N PRO A 300 -20.26 11.02 -0.61
CA PRO A 300 -19.90 11.54 0.71
C PRO A 300 -19.41 10.44 1.68
N ALA A 301 -19.35 9.17 1.25
CA ALA A 301 -19.18 8.03 2.15
C ALA A 301 -17.90 8.09 3.00
N GLY A 302 -16.77 8.51 2.41
CA GLY A 302 -15.51 8.67 3.14
C GLY A 302 -15.62 9.70 4.27
N LEU A 303 -16.14 10.90 3.95
CA LEU A 303 -16.33 11.97 4.95
C LEU A 303 -17.30 11.51 6.05
N VAL A 304 -18.45 10.93 5.69
CA VAL A 304 -19.44 10.44 6.66
C VAL A 304 -18.84 9.39 7.60
N SER A 305 -18.07 8.44 7.08
CA SER A 305 -17.40 7.43 7.91
C SER A 305 -16.41 8.08 8.89
N TYR A 306 -15.62 9.05 8.42
CA TYR A 306 -14.70 9.79 9.28
C TYR A 306 -15.44 10.59 10.36
N THR A 307 -16.56 11.24 10.00
CA THR A 307 -17.44 11.96 10.92
C THR A 307 -17.93 11.05 12.06
N HIS A 308 -18.49 9.87 11.73
CA HIS A 308 -18.98 8.92 12.74
C HIS A 308 -17.85 8.41 13.64
N TRP A 309 -16.68 8.12 13.08
CA TRP A 309 -15.53 7.70 13.85
C TRP A 309 -15.10 8.80 14.84
N MET A 310 -15.00 10.06 14.40
CA MET A 310 -14.66 11.19 15.27
C MET A 310 -15.70 11.39 16.39
N GLN A 311 -17.00 11.29 16.08
CA GLN A 311 -18.05 11.37 17.10
C GLN A 311 -17.93 10.26 18.13
N HIS A 312 -17.72 9.02 17.68
CA HIS A 312 -17.51 7.88 18.57
C HIS A 312 -16.30 8.11 19.46
N TRP A 313 -15.17 8.55 18.87
CA TRP A 313 -13.97 8.84 19.61
C TRP A 313 -14.19 9.94 20.65
N PHE A 314 -14.77 11.09 20.28
CA PHE A 314 -15.11 12.16 21.24
C PHE A 314 -15.98 11.65 22.39
N ALA A 315 -17.02 10.87 22.09
CA ALA A 315 -17.88 10.30 23.11
C ALA A 315 -17.11 9.39 24.08
N THR A 316 -16.17 8.57 23.59
CA THR A 316 -15.32 7.72 24.45
C THR A 316 -14.36 8.53 25.33
N GLN A 317 -13.99 9.74 24.91
CA GLN A 317 -13.17 10.68 25.68
C GLN A 317 -14.01 11.62 26.58
N GLY A 318 -15.35 11.53 26.54
CA GLY A 318 -16.23 12.46 27.23
C GLY A 318 -16.20 13.90 26.67
N LEU A 319 -15.80 14.05 25.41
CA LEU A 319 -15.71 15.34 24.72
C LEU A 319 -16.98 15.63 23.91
N PRO A 320 -17.40 16.91 23.78
CA PRO A 320 -18.52 17.29 22.94
C PRO A 320 -18.15 17.28 21.45
N ASP A 321 -19.14 17.08 20.58
CA ASP A 321 -18.98 17.15 19.12
C ASP A 321 -19.06 18.59 18.55
N THR A 322 -19.25 19.59 19.43
CA THR A 322 -19.34 21.01 19.05
C THR A 322 -18.18 21.48 18.16
N PRO A 323 -16.89 21.16 18.44
CA PRO A 323 -15.79 21.57 17.56
C PRO A 323 -15.97 21.05 16.13
N LEU A 324 -16.31 19.78 15.95
CA LEU A 324 -16.55 19.16 14.65
C LEU A 324 -17.70 19.81 13.88
N ARG A 325 -18.84 20.08 14.56
CA ARG A 325 -19.98 20.80 13.94
C ARG A 325 -19.56 22.20 13.48
N GLN A 326 -18.79 22.92 14.29
CA GLN A 326 -18.31 24.26 13.97
C GLN A 326 -17.26 24.25 12.85
N SER A 327 -16.39 23.24 12.79
CA SER A 327 -15.46 23.04 11.68
C SER A 327 -16.20 22.88 10.36
N TYR A 328 -17.28 22.10 10.31
CA TYR A 328 -18.07 21.93 9.09
C TYR A 328 -18.82 23.21 8.71
N ALA A 329 -19.37 23.95 9.68
CA ALA A 329 -20.02 25.23 9.40
C ALA A 329 -19.04 26.28 8.85
N ALA A 330 -17.87 26.42 9.48
CA ALA A 330 -16.81 27.32 9.05
C ALA A 330 -16.27 26.92 7.67
N LEU A 331 -16.09 25.62 7.40
CA LEU A 331 -15.63 25.14 6.10
C LEU A 331 -16.64 25.43 4.99
N ALA A 332 -17.95 25.25 5.24
CA ALA A 332 -18.99 25.61 4.27
C ALA A 332 -18.99 27.12 3.95
N GLN A 333 -18.79 27.96 4.97
CA GLN A 333 -18.67 29.40 4.79
C GLN A 333 -17.41 29.76 3.97
N ALA A 334 -16.25 29.21 4.33
CA ALA A 334 -14.99 29.46 3.63
C ALA A 334 -15.08 29.04 2.16
N MET A 335 -15.63 27.86 1.86
CA MET A 335 -15.84 27.40 0.48
C MET A 335 -16.74 28.34 -0.33
N SER A 336 -17.75 28.95 0.29
CA SER A 336 -18.63 29.91 -0.39
C SER A 336 -17.93 31.21 -0.80
N HIS A 337 -16.81 31.54 -0.14
CA HIS A 337 -16.02 32.74 -0.43
C HIS A 337 -14.85 32.45 -1.37
N GLU A 338 -14.18 31.30 -1.19
CA GLU A 338 -12.91 31.00 -1.87
C GLU A 338 -13.06 30.19 -3.16
N LEU A 339 -14.19 29.51 -3.37
CA LEU A 339 -14.42 28.66 -4.55
C LEU A 339 -15.42 29.30 -5.53
N PRO A 340 -15.33 28.97 -6.84
CA PRO A 340 -16.38 29.27 -7.80
C PRO A 340 -17.74 28.74 -7.32
N GLU A 341 -18.82 29.50 -7.54
CA GLU A 341 -20.15 29.24 -6.97
C GLU A 341 -20.64 27.79 -7.20
N TYR A 342 -20.48 27.26 -8.41
CA TYR A 342 -20.92 25.91 -8.74
C TYR A 342 -20.09 24.83 -8.01
N ILE A 343 -18.79 25.03 -7.84
CA ILE A 343 -17.90 24.11 -7.11
C ILE A 343 -18.21 24.16 -5.61
N ALA A 344 -18.39 25.37 -5.07
CA ALA A 344 -18.79 25.57 -3.68
C ALA A 344 -20.11 24.84 -3.40
N HIS A 345 -21.09 24.95 -4.30
CA HIS A 345 -22.37 24.26 -4.16
C HIS A 345 -22.23 22.73 -4.10
N GLU A 346 -21.44 22.14 -4.98
CA GLU A 346 -21.18 20.69 -4.98
C GLU A 346 -20.49 20.24 -3.68
N ALA A 347 -19.41 20.92 -3.29
CA ALA A 347 -18.65 20.58 -2.09
C ALA A 347 -19.49 20.74 -0.81
N ILE A 348 -20.25 21.84 -0.69
CA ILE A 348 -21.16 22.08 0.43
C ILE A 348 -22.27 21.03 0.47
N THR A 349 -22.75 20.54 -0.68
CA THR A 349 -23.77 19.48 -0.72
C THR A 349 -23.24 18.18 -0.10
N LEU A 350 -22.02 17.77 -0.43
CA LEU A 350 -21.39 16.60 0.22
C LEU A 350 -21.15 16.84 1.72
N LEU A 351 -20.66 18.02 2.09
CA LEU A 351 -20.44 18.40 3.49
C LEU A 351 -21.73 18.38 4.31
N ARG A 352 -22.86 18.82 3.73
CA ARG A 352 -24.18 18.78 4.38
C ARG A 352 -24.66 17.37 4.68
N VAL A 353 -24.32 16.38 3.86
CA VAL A 353 -24.64 14.97 4.14
C VAL A 353 -23.88 14.51 5.39
N ALA A 354 -22.60 14.86 5.52
CA ALA A 354 -21.83 14.58 6.72
C ALA A 354 -22.35 15.35 7.95
N GLN A 355 -22.75 16.62 7.79
CA GLN A 355 -23.39 17.38 8.88
C GLN A 355 -24.72 16.78 9.35
N ALA A 356 -25.51 16.19 8.45
CA ALA A 356 -26.76 15.53 8.81
C ALA A 356 -26.55 14.21 9.56
N ALA A 357 -25.36 13.64 9.46
CA ALA A 357 -24.95 12.46 10.22
C ALA A 357 -24.47 12.80 11.65
N LEU A 358 -24.16 14.09 11.90
CA LEU A 358 -23.81 14.59 13.23
C LEU A 358 -25.04 14.71 14.13
#